data_AF-R1DMF4-F1
#
_entry.id   AF-R1DMF4-F1
#
_cell.length_a   1.000
_cell.length_b   1.000
_cell.length_c   1.000
_cell.angle_alpha   90.00
_cell.angle_beta   90.00
_cell.angle_gamma   90.00
#
_symmetry.space_group_name_H-M   'P 1'
#
loop_
_entity.id
_entity.type
_entity.pdbx_description
1 polymer ?
#
loop_
_entity_poly.entity_id
_entity_poly.type
_entity_poly.pdbx_seq_one_letter_code
_entity_poly.pdbx_strand_id
1 'polypeptide(L)'
;MTVLKALTFSLTITAAAAKGYCNDRDSSCANWGKNGECEGDNADAVKNLCPHTCGVCSHACGDMESHCEAWAKSGECEKSPDYMKKECPTACGLCNPVCSDLHDDCNHWYKEGACETNPWYMYLNCAVSCGVCKPMCKDKENDCPGWSSMEECSKNAGHMLLKCPNSCSVCEDRGPCKDFNTTSCAIWAMDDQCLVNPGMMNKECPVTCGVCSNVCEDKEAACKDWAKDGECEKNEAHMLVTCPSACGLCSQLERFYRTGIDGGKDEL
;
A
#
# COMPACT_ATOMS: atom_id res chain seq x y z
N MET A 1 41.19 24.19 26.01
CA MET A 1 40.03 23.32 26.31
C MET A 1 38.96 23.63 25.28
N THR A 2 39.00 22.92 24.15
CA THR A 2 38.11 23.14 23.01
C THR A 2 36.90 22.23 23.18
N VAL A 3 35.73 22.83 23.38
CA VAL A 3 34.47 22.10 23.61
C VAL A 3 34.02 21.45 22.30
N LEU A 4 34.02 20.12 22.26
CA LEU A 4 33.50 19.33 21.15
C LEU A 4 31.96 19.45 21.20
N LYS A 5 31.38 20.24 20.29
CA LYS A 5 29.91 20.30 20.13
C LYS A 5 29.44 18.98 19.54
N ALA A 6 28.72 18.20 20.34
CA ALA A 6 27.98 17.04 19.86
C ALA A 6 26.91 17.52 18.88
N LEU A 7 27.05 17.15 17.61
CA LEU A 7 26.02 17.29 16.60
C LEU A 7 24.97 16.20 16.85
N THR A 8 23.85 16.58 17.43
CA THR A 8 22.65 15.74 17.49
C THR A 8 22.08 15.64 16.07
N PHE A 9 22.26 14.48 15.43
CA PHE A 9 21.50 14.13 14.23
C PHE A 9 20.06 13.87 14.65
N SER A 10 19.19 14.86 14.46
CA SER A 10 17.74 14.62 14.45
C SER A 10 17.44 13.72 13.24
N LEU A 11 17.04 12.49 13.51
CA LEU A 11 16.54 11.57 12.49
C LEU A 11 15.20 12.14 11.99
N THR A 12 15.24 12.98 10.96
CA THR A 12 14.04 13.35 10.23
C THR A 12 13.52 12.08 9.57
N ILE A 13 12.38 11.59 10.01
CA ILE A 13 11.60 10.58 9.30
C ILE A 13 11.37 11.16 7.90
N THR A 14 12.12 10.68 6.92
CA THR A 14 12.02 11.16 5.55
C THR A 14 10.64 10.83 4.99
N ALA A 15 10.11 11.76 4.17
CA ALA A 15 8.88 11.80 3.36
C ALA A 15 8.49 10.54 2.54
N ALA A 16 8.79 9.33 3.01
CA ALA A 16 8.45 8.06 2.39
C ALA A 16 7.06 7.56 2.81
N ALA A 17 6.48 8.08 3.90
CA ALA A 17 5.15 7.71 4.39
C ALA A 17 3.99 8.39 3.62
N ALA A 18 4.28 9.38 2.77
CA ALA A 18 3.25 10.16 2.05
C ALA A 18 2.90 9.60 0.66
N LYS A 19 3.45 8.45 0.27
CA LYS A 19 3.29 7.88 -1.08
C LYS A 19 2.69 6.49 -0.99
N GLY A 20 1.65 6.24 -1.78
CA GLY A 20 1.10 4.90 -1.97
C GLY A 20 1.84 4.14 -3.06
N TYR A 21 1.52 2.85 -3.15
CA TYR A 21 2.04 1.96 -4.18
C TYR A 21 0.99 1.67 -5.24
N CYS A 22 1.38 1.85 -6.50
CA CYS A 22 0.68 1.30 -7.64
C CYS A 22 1.43 0.07 -8.12
N ASN A 23 0.71 -1.05 -8.24
CA ASN A 23 1.25 -2.30 -8.75
C ASN A 23 0.28 -2.92 -9.74
N ASP A 24 0.84 -3.74 -10.62
CA ASP A 24 0.06 -4.64 -11.44
C ASP A 24 -0.74 -5.63 -10.60
N ARG A 25 -1.80 -6.17 -11.19
CA ARG A 25 -2.75 -7.13 -10.62
C ARG A 25 -2.72 -8.51 -11.29
N ASP A 26 -2.07 -8.63 -12.46
CA ASP A 26 -1.80 -9.92 -13.12
C ASP A 26 -0.28 -10.20 -13.29
N SER A 27 0.13 -11.47 -13.22
CA SER A 27 1.54 -11.88 -13.39
C SER A 27 1.99 -11.78 -14.84
N SER A 28 1.02 -11.78 -15.75
CA SER A 28 1.23 -11.66 -17.18
C SER A 28 1.49 -10.23 -17.62
N CYS A 29 1.33 -9.23 -16.74
CA CYS A 29 1.45 -7.82 -17.09
C CYS A 29 2.77 -7.45 -17.77
N ALA A 30 3.90 -7.94 -17.27
CA ALA A 30 5.20 -7.70 -17.90
C ALA A 30 5.27 -8.25 -19.35
N ASN A 31 4.59 -9.36 -19.65
CA ASN A 31 4.52 -9.92 -20.99
C ASN A 31 3.51 -9.19 -21.88
N TRP A 32 2.32 -8.88 -21.35
CA TRP A 32 1.31 -8.10 -22.05
C TRP A 32 1.83 -6.72 -22.46
N GLY A 33 2.56 -6.03 -21.56
CA GLY A 33 3.22 -4.77 -21.89
C GLY A 33 4.22 -4.90 -23.04
N LYS A 34 5.07 -5.93 -23.03
CA LYS A 34 6.03 -6.20 -24.13
C LYS A 34 5.34 -6.51 -25.46
N ASN A 35 4.18 -7.15 -25.42
CA ASN A 35 3.40 -7.51 -26.60
C ASN A 35 2.54 -6.37 -27.15
N GLY A 36 2.54 -5.20 -26.50
CA GLY A 36 1.75 -4.03 -26.93
C GLY A 36 0.28 -4.09 -26.54
N GLU A 37 -0.12 -4.96 -25.61
CA GLU A 37 -1.52 -5.15 -25.18
C GLU A 37 -2.07 -3.96 -24.35
N CYS A 38 -1.22 -2.99 -24.01
CA CYS A 38 -1.64 -1.72 -23.43
C CYS A 38 -2.28 -0.76 -24.47
N GLU A 39 -2.32 -1.18 -25.74
CA GLU A 39 -2.91 -0.47 -26.87
C GLU A 39 -3.89 -1.40 -27.61
N GLY A 40 -4.80 -0.83 -28.42
CA GLY A 40 -5.80 -1.61 -29.17
C GLY A 40 -7.08 -1.91 -28.39
N ASP A 41 -7.83 -2.90 -28.87
CA ASP A 41 -9.23 -3.13 -28.45
C ASP A 41 -9.38 -3.64 -27.01
N ASN A 42 -8.38 -4.34 -26.48
CA ASN A 42 -8.36 -4.85 -25.10
C ASN A 42 -7.57 -3.96 -24.12
N ALA A 43 -7.05 -2.81 -24.59
CA ALA A 43 -6.20 -1.92 -23.81
C ALA A 43 -6.82 -1.52 -22.48
N ASP A 44 -8.14 -1.28 -22.43
CA ASP A 44 -8.81 -0.85 -21.20
C ASP A 44 -8.80 -1.95 -20.14
N ALA A 45 -9.02 -3.20 -20.53
CA ALA A 45 -8.95 -4.34 -19.62
C ALA A 45 -7.52 -4.54 -19.11
N VAL A 46 -6.54 -4.45 -20.01
CA VAL A 46 -5.12 -4.62 -19.68
C VAL A 46 -4.63 -3.48 -18.81
N LYS A 47 -4.99 -2.22 -19.07
CA LYS A 47 -4.68 -1.06 -18.22
C LYS A 47 -5.29 -1.17 -16.82
N ASN A 48 -6.46 -1.81 -16.68
CA ASN A 48 -7.06 -2.07 -15.37
C ASN A 48 -6.34 -3.16 -14.59
N LEU A 49 -5.84 -4.20 -15.27
CA LEU A 49 -5.08 -5.29 -14.65
C LEU A 49 -3.61 -4.93 -14.46
N CYS A 50 -3.05 -4.10 -15.33
CA CYS A 50 -1.62 -3.79 -15.43
C CYS A 50 -1.38 -2.27 -15.43
N PRO A 51 -1.91 -1.54 -14.45
CA PRO A 51 -1.84 -0.09 -14.45
C PRO A 51 -0.41 0.44 -14.34
N HIS A 52 0.49 -0.32 -13.74
CA HIS A 52 1.88 0.08 -13.61
C HIS A 52 2.64 -0.21 -14.92
N THR A 53 2.57 -1.44 -15.44
CA THR A 53 3.22 -1.79 -16.71
C THR A 53 2.70 -0.95 -17.89
N CYS A 54 1.40 -0.64 -17.93
CA CYS A 54 0.81 0.20 -18.98
C CYS A 54 0.96 1.72 -18.74
N GLY A 55 1.67 2.13 -17.69
CA GLY A 55 1.93 3.55 -17.41
C GLY A 55 0.68 4.36 -17.07
N VAL A 56 -0.39 3.72 -16.59
CA VAL A 56 -1.59 4.41 -16.05
C VAL A 56 -1.22 5.17 -14.78
N CYS A 57 -0.33 4.58 -13.98
CA CYS A 57 0.22 5.14 -12.74
C CYS A 57 1.74 4.89 -12.70
N SER A 58 2.46 5.73 -11.95
CA SER A 58 3.80 5.41 -11.49
C SER A 58 3.77 4.55 -10.22
N HIS A 59 4.87 3.84 -9.93
CA HIS A 59 4.97 3.00 -8.74
C HIS A 59 4.64 3.78 -7.45
N ALA A 60 5.29 4.91 -7.25
CA ALA A 60 4.90 5.85 -6.22
C ALA A 60 3.75 6.72 -6.74
N CYS A 61 2.64 6.76 -6.01
CA CYS A 61 1.41 7.42 -6.43
C CYS A 61 0.69 8.12 -5.27
N GLY A 62 -0.29 8.94 -5.63
CA GLY A 62 -1.22 9.59 -4.70
C GLY A 62 -2.20 10.48 -5.47
N ASP A 63 -3.25 10.94 -4.77
CA ASP A 63 -4.22 11.88 -5.33
C ASP A 63 -3.59 13.26 -5.53
N MET A 64 -3.68 13.80 -6.75
CA MET A 64 -3.10 15.10 -7.11
C MET A 64 -4.05 16.26 -6.78
N GLU A 65 -5.36 16.00 -6.78
CA GLU A 65 -6.39 17.01 -6.56
C GLU A 65 -7.06 16.84 -5.19
N SER A 66 -7.38 17.96 -4.54
CA SER A 66 -8.07 17.95 -3.24
C SER A 66 -9.51 17.44 -3.32
N HIS A 67 -10.08 17.39 -4.53
CA HIS A 67 -11.46 16.98 -4.80
C HIS A 67 -11.58 15.52 -5.26
N CYS A 68 -10.46 14.77 -5.33
CA CYS A 68 -10.46 13.39 -5.82
C CYS A 68 -11.48 12.48 -5.10
N GLU A 69 -11.58 12.57 -3.77
CA GLU A 69 -12.58 11.81 -3.00
C GLU A 69 -14.01 12.14 -3.42
N ALA A 70 -14.34 13.42 -3.59
CA ALA A 70 -15.68 13.87 -3.97
C ALA A 70 -16.04 13.46 -5.41
N TRP A 71 -15.06 13.53 -6.33
CA TRP A 71 -15.23 13.06 -7.70
C TRP A 71 -15.40 11.55 -7.79
N ALA A 72 -14.61 10.78 -7.03
CA ALA A 72 -14.77 9.33 -6.95
C ALA A 72 -16.15 8.93 -6.42
N LYS A 73 -16.62 9.57 -5.33
CA LYS A 73 -17.99 9.39 -4.79
C LYS A 73 -19.08 9.77 -5.81
N SER A 74 -18.79 10.69 -6.72
CA SER A 74 -19.70 11.09 -7.81
C SER A 74 -19.67 10.14 -9.02
N GLY A 75 -18.87 9.07 -8.97
CA GLY A 75 -18.73 8.07 -10.02
C GLY A 75 -17.81 8.49 -11.17
N GLU A 76 -16.91 9.46 -10.97
CA GLU A 76 -16.00 9.92 -12.02
C GLU A 76 -14.96 8.85 -12.40
N CYS A 77 -14.62 7.92 -11.49
CA CYS A 77 -13.69 6.83 -11.79
C CYS A 77 -14.20 5.92 -12.94
N GLU A 78 -15.52 5.83 -13.12
CA GLU A 78 -16.17 5.10 -14.22
C GLU A 78 -16.53 6.00 -15.41
N LYS A 79 -16.97 7.25 -15.15
CA LYS A 79 -17.38 8.18 -16.22
C LYS A 79 -16.19 8.78 -16.98
N SER A 80 -15.10 9.01 -16.27
CA SER A 80 -13.90 9.71 -16.73
C SER A 80 -12.62 8.94 -16.34
N PRO A 81 -12.51 7.64 -16.67
CA PRO A 81 -11.50 6.74 -16.09
C PRO A 81 -10.07 7.16 -16.41
N ASP A 82 -9.80 7.65 -17.62
CA ASP A 82 -8.43 8.04 -18.02
C ASP A 82 -7.91 9.22 -17.20
N TYR A 83 -8.75 10.23 -16.98
CA TYR A 83 -8.40 11.39 -16.16
C TYR A 83 -8.29 10.98 -14.69
N MET A 84 -9.31 10.30 -14.18
CA MET A 84 -9.39 9.98 -12.76
C MET A 84 -8.33 8.98 -12.30
N LYS A 85 -7.98 7.97 -13.10
CA LYS A 85 -6.90 7.03 -12.73
C LYS A 85 -5.53 7.68 -12.74
N LYS A 86 -5.34 8.75 -13.50
CA LYS A 86 -4.08 9.47 -13.57
C LYS A 86 -3.96 10.53 -12.47
N GLU A 87 -4.99 11.34 -12.28
CA GLU A 87 -4.97 12.49 -11.36
C GLU A 87 -5.47 12.12 -9.95
N CYS A 88 -6.31 11.09 -9.84
CA CYS A 88 -6.91 10.62 -8.59
C CYS A 88 -6.75 9.09 -8.39
N PRO A 89 -5.52 8.55 -8.52
CA PRO A 89 -5.30 7.11 -8.48
C PRO A 89 -5.70 6.50 -7.13
N THR A 90 -5.57 7.21 -6.00
CA THR A 90 -5.96 6.68 -4.69
C THR A 90 -7.47 6.63 -4.55
N ALA A 91 -8.16 7.71 -4.90
CA ALA A 91 -9.62 7.77 -4.84
C ALA A 91 -10.30 6.73 -5.75
N CYS A 92 -9.65 6.36 -6.86
CA CYS A 92 -10.13 5.28 -7.74
C CYS A 92 -9.64 3.88 -7.36
N GLY A 93 -8.94 3.74 -6.22
CA GLY A 93 -8.44 2.45 -5.71
C GLY A 93 -7.34 1.84 -6.57
N LEU A 94 -6.61 2.66 -7.31
CA LEU A 94 -5.44 2.27 -8.11
C LEU A 94 -4.15 2.36 -7.31
N CYS A 95 -4.02 3.41 -6.51
CA CYS A 95 -2.93 3.61 -5.59
C CYS A 95 -3.32 3.11 -4.20
N ASN A 96 -2.40 2.41 -3.53
CA ASN A 96 -2.61 1.90 -2.18
C ASN A 96 -1.67 2.63 -1.21
N PRO A 97 -2.18 3.63 -0.46
CA PRO A 97 -1.39 4.39 0.50
C PRO A 97 -0.68 3.47 1.49
N VAL A 98 0.62 3.70 1.70
CA VAL A 98 1.37 3.04 2.77
C VAL A 98 0.96 3.66 4.09
N CYS A 99 0.82 2.83 5.12
CA CYS A 99 0.32 3.28 6.41
C CYS A 99 0.96 2.54 7.58
N SER A 100 0.92 3.17 8.74
CA SER A 100 1.51 2.68 9.98
C SER A 100 0.68 3.09 11.19
N ASP A 101 0.97 2.51 12.34
CA ASP A 101 0.57 3.12 13.60
C ASP A 101 1.54 4.27 13.90
N LEU A 102 1.01 5.43 14.27
CA LEU A 102 1.78 6.64 14.56
C LEU A 102 2.11 6.78 16.05
N HIS A 103 1.47 5.99 16.90
CA HIS A 103 1.69 5.96 18.34
C HIS A 103 2.08 4.57 18.81
N ASP A 104 3.05 4.51 19.72
CA ASP A 104 3.48 3.26 20.38
C ASP A 104 2.32 2.61 21.16
N ASP A 105 1.38 3.42 21.66
CA ASP A 105 0.20 3.00 22.42
C ASP A 105 -0.96 2.48 21.55
N CYS A 106 -0.86 2.48 20.22
CA CYS A 106 -1.94 2.03 19.34
C CYS A 106 -2.42 0.61 19.68
N ASN A 107 -1.50 -0.31 20.00
CA ASN A 107 -1.84 -1.65 20.46
C ASN A 107 -2.62 -1.67 21.78
N HIS A 108 -2.33 -0.73 22.68
CA HIS A 108 -3.03 -0.60 23.95
C HIS A 108 -4.42 -0.01 23.75
N TRP A 109 -4.55 1.10 23.03
CA TRP A 109 -5.83 1.73 22.71
C TRP A 109 -6.75 0.81 21.91
N TYR A 110 -6.22 0.04 20.97
CA TYR A 110 -6.97 -1.00 20.26
C TYR A 110 -7.59 -2.01 21.25
N LYS A 111 -6.82 -2.51 22.22
CA LYS A 111 -7.32 -3.46 23.23
C LYS A 111 -8.38 -2.86 24.15
N GLU A 112 -8.39 -1.53 24.32
CA GLU A 112 -9.40 -0.81 25.08
C GLU A 112 -10.67 -0.48 24.26
N GLY A 113 -10.72 -0.86 22.98
CA GLY A 113 -11.87 -0.62 22.11
C GLY A 113 -11.90 0.78 21.50
N ALA A 114 -10.75 1.45 21.41
CA ALA A 114 -10.69 2.81 20.88
C ALA A 114 -11.08 2.91 19.40
N CYS A 115 -10.91 1.83 18.62
CA CYS A 115 -11.33 1.80 17.22
C CYS A 115 -12.85 1.91 17.07
N GLU A 116 -13.63 1.49 18.08
CA GLU A 116 -15.08 1.61 18.10
C GLU A 116 -15.54 2.89 18.78
N THR A 117 -14.87 3.32 19.86
CA THR A 117 -15.30 4.49 20.64
C THR A 117 -14.75 5.81 20.09
N ASN A 118 -13.65 5.78 19.34
CA ASN A 118 -13.04 6.95 18.70
C ASN A 118 -12.47 6.59 17.29
N PRO A 119 -13.34 6.11 16.38
CA PRO A 119 -12.93 5.50 15.11
C PRO A 119 -12.10 6.44 14.25
N TRP A 120 -12.54 7.68 14.03
CA TRP A 120 -11.86 8.61 13.11
C TRP A 120 -10.44 8.95 13.55
N TYR A 121 -10.23 9.18 14.84
CA TYR A 121 -8.88 9.40 15.36
C TYR A 121 -8.03 8.15 15.17
N MET A 122 -8.57 6.98 15.52
CA MET A 122 -7.84 5.73 15.49
C MET A 122 -7.57 5.22 14.07
N TYR A 123 -8.47 5.41 13.12
CA TYR A 123 -8.29 5.02 11.72
C TYR A 123 -7.18 5.81 11.03
N LEU A 124 -6.93 7.04 11.45
CA LEU A 124 -5.85 7.88 10.91
C LEU A 124 -4.52 7.68 11.68
N ASN A 125 -4.58 7.55 13.00
CA ASN A 125 -3.37 7.50 13.84
C ASN A 125 -2.90 6.07 14.16
N CYS A 126 -3.79 5.09 14.08
CA CYS A 126 -3.57 3.69 14.43
C CYS A 126 -4.16 2.76 13.35
N ALA A 127 -3.90 3.11 12.09
CA ALA A 127 -4.52 2.47 10.92
C ALA A 127 -4.23 0.97 10.83
N VAL A 128 -3.05 0.52 11.31
CA VAL A 128 -2.69 -0.89 11.30
C VAL A 128 -3.36 -1.61 12.47
N SER A 129 -3.30 -1.05 13.68
CA SER A 129 -3.94 -1.61 14.87
C SER A 129 -5.46 -1.77 14.71
N CYS A 130 -6.14 -0.78 14.13
CA CYS A 130 -7.58 -0.88 13.82
C CYS A 130 -7.89 -1.70 12.57
N GLY A 131 -6.87 -2.24 11.92
CA GLY A 131 -7.00 -3.07 10.74
C GLY A 131 -7.47 -2.33 9.48
N VAL A 132 -7.53 -0.99 9.46
CA VAL A 132 -7.77 -0.23 8.22
C VAL A 132 -6.73 -0.62 7.17
N CYS A 133 -5.48 -0.73 7.61
CA CYS A 133 -4.37 -1.16 6.79
C CYS A 133 -4.03 -2.63 7.03
N LYS A 134 -3.63 -3.32 5.97
CA LYS A 134 -3.22 -4.73 6.01
C LYS A 134 -1.84 -4.93 5.37
N PRO A 135 -1.07 -5.92 5.84
CA PRO A 135 0.20 -6.27 5.22
C PRO A 135 -0.05 -6.94 3.86
N MET A 136 0.57 -6.41 2.81
CA MET A 136 0.43 -6.88 1.44
C MET A 136 1.78 -6.95 0.75
N CYS A 137 1.91 -7.87 -0.22
CA CYS A 137 3.05 -7.90 -1.12
C CYS A 137 2.88 -6.79 -2.16
N LYS A 138 3.52 -5.64 -1.93
CA LYS A 138 3.61 -4.55 -2.90
C LYS A 138 5.07 -4.39 -3.32
N ASP A 139 5.32 -4.30 -4.63
CA ASP A 139 6.65 -3.91 -5.09
C ASP A 139 6.99 -2.53 -4.54
N LYS A 140 8.28 -2.26 -4.33
CA LYS A 140 8.80 -1.03 -3.72
C LYS A 140 9.68 -0.23 -4.68
N GLU A 141 9.84 -0.71 -5.90
CA GLU A 141 10.67 -0.09 -6.94
C GLU A 141 9.91 -0.08 -8.27
N ASN A 142 10.13 0.96 -9.06
CA ASN A 142 9.42 1.16 -10.33
C ASN A 142 9.82 0.14 -11.41
N ASP A 143 11.00 -0.45 -11.34
CA ASP A 143 11.50 -1.37 -12.37
C ASP A 143 11.14 -2.85 -12.10
N CYS A 144 10.39 -3.14 -11.03
CA CYS A 144 10.08 -4.50 -10.60
C CYS A 144 9.43 -5.39 -11.68
N PRO A 145 8.46 -4.93 -12.50
CA PRO A 145 7.95 -5.76 -13.59
C PRO A 145 9.02 -6.10 -14.64
N GLY A 146 9.90 -5.13 -14.93
CA GLY A 146 11.01 -5.29 -15.85
C GLY A 146 12.02 -6.32 -15.34
N TRP A 147 12.51 -6.14 -14.11
CA TRP A 147 13.45 -7.06 -13.46
C TRP A 147 12.89 -8.47 -13.31
N SER A 148 11.62 -8.61 -12.93
CA SER A 148 10.95 -9.92 -12.86
C SER A 148 11.00 -10.65 -14.20
N SER A 149 10.74 -9.93 -15.31
CA SER A 149 10.82 -10.49 -16.66
C SER A 149 12.24 -10.88 -17.13
N MET A 150 13.28 -10.43 -16.43
CA MET A 150 14.70 -10.75 -16.70
C MET A 150 15.22 -11.89 -15.81
N GLU A 151 14.31 -12.60 -15.12
CA GLU A 151 14.59 -13.69 -14.18
C GLU A 151 15.38 -13.25 -12.95
N GLU A 152 15.35 -11.96 -12.61
CA GLU A 152 16.06 -11.40 -11.45
C GLU A 152 15.53 -12.00 -10.14
N CYS A 153 14.25 -12.39 -10.09
CA CYS A 153 13.65 -13.07 -8.94
C CYS A 153 14.39 -14.38 -8.56
N SER A 154 15.06 -15.02 -9.52
CA SER A 154 15.89 -16.21 -9.29
C SER A 154 17.36 -15.87 -9.15
N LYS A 155 17.89 -14.96 -9.99
CA LYS A 155 19.32 -14.59 -10.02
C LYS A 155 19.74 -13.78 -8.80
N ASN A 156 18.88 -12.89 -8.33
CA ASN A 156 19.10 -11.95 -7.24
C ASN A 156 17.99 -12.05 -6.18
N ALA A 157 17.62 -13.29 -5.83
CA ALA A 157 16.44 -13.61 -5.02
C ALA A 157 16.33 -12.80 -3.72
N GLY A 158 17.40 -12.65 -2.94
CA GLY A 158 17.35 -11.88 -1.68
C GLY A 158 16.92 -10.42 -1.89
N HIS A 159 17.51 -9.74 -2.87
CA HIS A 159 17.18 -8.36 -3.23
C HIS A 159 15.77 -8.27 -3.82
N MET A 160 15.49 -9.12 -4.81
CA MET A 160 14.26 -9.07 -5.58
C MET A 160 13.03 -9.46 -4.78
N LEU A 161 13.11 -10.46 -3.91
CA LEU A 161 11.96 -10.84 -3.07
C LEU A 161 11.67 -9.79 -2.00
N LEU A 162 12.66 -9.02 -1.54
CA LEU A 162 12.46 -7.93 -0.59
C LEU A 162 11.90 -6.65 -1.23
N LYS A 163 12.37 -6.33 -2.43
CA LYS A 163 12.05 -5.09 -3.16
C LYS A 163 10.88 -5.24 -4.12
N CYS A 164 10.70 -6.41 -4.70
CA CYS A 164 9.68 -6.71 -5.71
C CYS A 164 8.81 -7.91 -5.32
N PRO A 165 8.22 -7.95 -4.11
CA PRO A 165 7.48 -9.13 -3.67
C PRO A 165 6.22 -9.43 -4.48
N ASN A 166 5.59 -8.44 -5.12
CA ASN A 166 4.43 -8.68 -5.97
C ASN A 166 4.89 -9.26 -7.32
N SER A 167 5.83 -8.59 -7.98
CA SER A 167 6.37 -9.01 -9.28
C SER A 167 7.09 -10.36 -9.22
N CYS A 168 7.69 -10.71 -8.07
CA CYS A 168 8.33 -12.01 -7.85
C CYS A 168 7.40 -13.05 -7.20
N SER A 169 6.10 -12.74 -7.04
CA SER A 169 5.10 -13.66 -6.49
C SER A 169 5.52 -14.28 -5.14
N VAL A 170 6.05 -13.44 -4.23
CA VAL A 170 6.34 -13.86 -2.86
C VAL A 170 5.05 -14.30 -2.15
N CYS A 171 4.00 -13.52 -2.30
CA CYS A 171 2.66 -13.89 -1.88
C CYS A 171 1.92 -14.52 -3.05
N GLU A 172 1.51 -15.78 -2.91
CA GLU A 172 0.58 -16.41 -3.86
C GLU A 172 -0.72 -15.60 -3.96
N ASP A 173 -1.28 -15.56 -5.17
CA ASP A 173 -2.50 -14.79 -5.52
C ASP A 173 -2.47 -13.31 -5.13
N ARG A 174 -1.27 -12.74 -4.88
CA ARG A 174 -1.11 -11.34 -4.42
C ARG A 174 -1.92 -11.06 -3.15
N GLY A 175 -2.16 -12.10 -2.36
CA GLY A 175 -2.99 -12.08 -1.18
C GLY A 175 -2.35 -11.38 0.01
N PRO A 176 -2.98 -11.50 1.20
CA PRO A 176 -2.43 -10.98 2.43
C PRO A 176 -1.02 -11.50 2.69
N CYS A 177 -0.11 -10.59 2.97
CA CYS A 177 1.27 -10.90 3.24
C CYS A 177 1.41 -11.34 4.70
N LYS A 178 1.84 -12.59 4.90
CA LYS A 178 1.89 -13.23 6.21
C LYS A 178 3.10 -14.13 6.33
N ASP A 179 3.63 -14.23 7.53
CA ASP A 179 4.55 -15.31 7.88
C ASP A 179 3.80 -16.64 7.85
N PHE A 180 4.46 -17.68 7.32
CA PHE A 180 3.89 -19.03 7.33
C PHE A 180 3.83 -19.62 8.74
N ASN A 181 4.85 -19.34 9.56
CA ASN A 181 4.87 -19.69 10.98
C ASN A 181 5.48 -18.55 11.80
N THR A 182 4.63 -17.76 12.45
CA THR A 182 5.04 -16.58 13.22
C THR A 182 6.05 -16.87 14.33
N THR A 183 5.97 -18.04 14.98
CA THR A 183 6.90 -18.41 16.06
C THR A 183 8.27 -18.75 15.49
N SER A 184 8.32 -19.60 14.46
CA SER A 184 9.58 -19.95 13.79
C SER A 184 10.22 -18.71 13.17
N CYS A 185 9.43 -17.86 12.51
CA CYS A 185 9.92 -16.63 11.91
C CYS A 185 10.52 -15.68 12.94
N ALA A 186 9.87 -15.50 14.10
CA ALA A 186 10.44 -14.71 15.19
C ALA A 186 11.78 -15.27 15.70
N ILE A 187 11.89 -16.59 15.88
CA ILE A 187 13.13 -17.24 16.32
C ILE A 187 14.22 -17.08 15.26
N TRP A 188 13.93 -17.41 14.00
CA TRP A 188 14.89 -17.30 12.90
C TRP A 188 15.35 -15.86 12.66
N ALA A 189 14.47 -14.88 12.86
CA ALA A 189 14.87 -13.47 12.76
C ALA A 189 15.85 -13.05 13.87
N MET A 190 15.72 -13.60 15.09
CA MET A 190 16.71 -13.39 16.16
C MET A 190 18.08 -14.00 15.82
N ASP A 191 18.10 -15.04 14.98
CA ASP A 191 19.31 -15.68 14.46
C ASP A 191 19.79 -15.06 13.13
N ASP A 192 19.41 -13.81 12.85
CA ASP A 192 19.76 -13.03 11.66
C ASP A 192 19.44 -13.72 10.32
N GLN A 193 18.49 -14.67 10.29
CA GLN A 193 18.22 -15.46 9.09
C GLN A 193 17.71 -14.60 7.93
N CYS A 194 17.05 -13.46 8.18
CA CYS A 194 16.67 -12.53 7.13
C CYS A 194 17.88 -11.97 6.35
N LEU A 195 19.07 -11.92 6.97
CA LEU A 195 20.32 -11.48 6.34
C LEU A 195 21.12 -12.65 5.78
N VAL A 196 21.15 -13.78 6.51
CA VAL A 196 21.95 -14.96 6.14
C VAL A 196 21.30 -15.76 5.01
N ASN A 197 19.98 -15.95 5.07
CA ASN A 197 19.20 -16.75 4.11
C ASN A 197 18.00 -15.94 3.55
N PRO A 198 18.25 -14.76 2.95
CA PRO A 198 17.19 -13.81 2.59
C PRO A 198 16.19 -14.39 1.60
N GLY A 199 16.63 -15.23 0.65
CA GLY A 199 15.72 -15.80 -0.35
C GLY A 199 14.66 -16.73 0.25
N MET A 200 15.05 -17.56 1.22
CA MET A 200 14.13 -18.46 1.94
C MET A 200 13.27 -17.67 2.91
N MET A 201 13.90 -16.82 3.72
CA MET A 201 13.21 -16.05 4.74
C MET A 201 12.23 -15.02 4.16
N ASN A 202 12.53 -14.42 3.02
CA ASN A 202 11.60 -13.49 2.37
C ASN A 202 10.35 -14.19 1.83
N LYS A 203 10.39 -15.51 1.57
CA LYS A 203 9.21 -16.29 1.17
C LYS A 203 8.47 -16.85 2.39
N GLU A 204 9.19 -17.41 3.35
CA GLU A 204 8.60 -18.08 4.52
C GLU A 204 8.15 -17.09 5.61
N CYS A 205 8.85 -15.97 5.74
CA CYS A 205 8.70 -14.99 6.80
C CYS A 205 8.64 -13.54 6.26
N PRO A 206 7.78 -13.24 5.26
CA PRO A 206 7.77 -11.95 4.60
C PRO A 206 7.37 -10.79 5.54
N VAL A 207 6.55 -11.02 6.57
CA VAL A 207 6.23 -9.97 7.54
C VAL A 207 7.44 -9.70 8.41
N THR A 208 7.97 -10.76 9.03
CA THR A 208 9.10 -10.64 9.95
C THR A 208 10.35 -10.06 9.29
N CYS A 209 10.62 -10.40 8.02
CA CYS A 209 11.78 -9.88 7.29
C CYS A 209 11.53 -8.56 6.55
N GLY A 210 10.40 -7.88 6.81
CA GLY A 210 10.12 -6.56 6.24
C GLY A 210 9.86 -6.56 4.73
N VAL A 211 9.44 -7.70 4.17
CA VAL A 211 9.00 -7.82 2.78
C VAL A 211 7.64 -7.16 2.59
N CYS A 212 6.71 -7.42 3.49
CA CYS A 212 5.36 -6.86 3.43
C CYS A 212 5.35 -5.33 3.59
N SER A 213 4.37 -4.70 2.97
CA SER A 213 4.03 -3.30 3.19
C SER A 213 2.62 -3.21 3.75
N ASN A 214 2.43 -2.47 4.84
CA ASN A 214 1.08 -2.16 5.32
C ASN A 214 0.47 -1.09 4.41
N VAL A 215 -0.64 -1.44 3.78
CA VAL A 215 -1.29 -0.55 2.81
C VAL A 215 -2.79 -0.47 3.05
N CYS A 216 -3.36 0.65 2.63
CA CYS A 216 -4.80 0.87 2.59
C CYS A 216 -5.34 0.43 1.22
N GLU A 217 -6.13 -0.64 1.22
CA GLU A 217 -6.89 -1.09 0.06
C GLU A 217 -8.12 -1.89 0.52
N ASP A 218 -9.10 -2.01 -0.37
CA ASP A 218 -10.28 -2.82 -0.10
C ASP A 218 -9.90 -4.29 0.20
N LYS A 219 -10.62 -4.90 1.13
CA LYS A 219 -10.38 -6.29 1.53
C LYS A 219 -11.24 -7.29 0.80
N GLU A 220 -12.35 -6.83 0.24
CA GLU A 220 -13.32 -7.65 -0.46
C GLU A 220 -13.51 -7.17 -1.90
N ALA A 221 -13.64 -8.11 -2.84
CA ALA A 221 -13.89 -7.77 -4.24
C ALA A 221 -15.22 -7.04 -4.44
N ALA A 222 -16.20 -7.28 -3.56
CA ALA A 222 -17.54 -6.68 -3.60
C ALA A 222 -17.60 -5.24 -3.06
N CYS A 223 -16.49 -4.69 -2.53
CA CYS A 223 -16.47 -3.36 -1.92
C CYS A 223 -17.02 -2.26 -2.84
N LYS A 224 -16.72 -2.33 -4.15
CA LYS A 224 -17.23 -1.36 -5.14
C LYS A 224 -18.75 -1.43 -5.29
N ASP A 225 -19.33 -2.63 -5.23
CA ASP A 225 -20.76 -2.83 -5.37
C ASP A 225 -21.48 -2.41 -4.08
N TRP A 226 -20.95 -2.81 -2.92
CA TRP A 226 -21.46 -2.36 -1.62
C TRP A 226 -21.43 -0.84 -1.45
N ALA A 227 -20.36 -0.17 -1.91
CA ALA A 227 -20.31 1.29 -1.90
C ALA A 227 -21.42 1.92 -2.76
N LYS A 228 -21.69 1.37 -3.96
CA LYS A 228 -22.79 1.80 -4.83
C LYS A 228 -24.17 1.56 -4.20
N ASP A 229 -24.30 0.50 -3.41
CA ASP A 229 -25.52 0.17 -2.67
C ASP A 229 -25.72 1.04 -1.41
N GLY A 230 -24.81 1.99 -1.14
CA GLY A 230 -24.87 2.92 -0.02
C GLY A 230 -24.46 2.30 1.31
N GLU A 231 -23.67 1.23 1.28
CA GLU A 231 -23.21 0.55 2.50
C GLU A 231 -22.22 1.42 3.29
N CYS A 232 -21.49 2.32 2.63
CA CYS A 232 -20.57 3.25 3.29
C CYS A 232 -21.29 4.15 4.32
N GLU A 233 -22.55 4.50 4.08
CA GLU A 233 -23.37 5.30 5.01
C GLU A 233 -24.19 4.42 5.96
N LYS A 234 -24.69 3.27 5.49
CA LYS A 234 -25.54 2.37 6.31
C LYS A 234 -24.74 1.59 7.35
N ASN A 235 -23.53 1.17 6.99
CA ASN A 235 -22.66 0.28 7.75
C ASN A 235 -21.25 0.88 7.87
N GLU A 236 -21.17 2.18 8.12
CA GLU A 236 -19.95 3.00 8.10
C GLU A 236 -18.78 2.35 8.86
N ALA A 237 -18.96 1.95 10.12
CA ALA A 237 -17.87 1.37 10.92
C ALA A 237 -17.27 0.10 10.28
N HIS A 238 -18.11 -0.79 9.76
CA HIS A 238 -17.66 -2.00 9.06
C HIS A 238 -17.02 -1.66 7.72
N MET A 239 -17.65 -0.78 6.94
CA MET A 239 -17.20 -0.44 5.59
C MET A 239 -15.90 0.36 5.58
N LEU A 240 -15.67 1.23 6.56
CA LEU A 240 -14.41 1.96 6.71
C LEU A 240 -13.23 1.02 7.03
N VAL A 241 -13.47 -0.15 7.64
CA VAL A 241 -12.40 -1.13 7.89
C VAL A 241 -12.30 -2.16 6.77
N THR A 242 -13.41 -2.64 6.22
CA THR A 242 -13.43 -3.69 5.20
C THR A 242 -13.20 -3.14 3.78
N CYS A 243 -13.75 -1.97 3.49
CA CYS A 243 -13.73 -1.29 2.20
C CYS A 243 -13.22 0.16 2.29
N PRO A 244 -12.04 0.38 2.92
CA PRO A 244 -11.53 1.72 3.17
C PRO A 244 -11.27 2.51 1.87
N SER A 245 -10.98 1.84 0.75
CA SER A 245 -10.76 2.53 -0.52
C SER A 245 -12.09 2.94 -1.15
N ALA A 246 -13.04 2.02 -1.26
CA ALA A 246 -14.34 2.30 -1.86
C ALA A 246 -15.14 3.37 -1.08
N CYS A 247 -14.96 3.45 0.24
CA CYS A 247 -15.61 4.49 1.07
C CYS A 247 -14.78 5.78 1.22
N GLY A 248 -13.61 5.87 0.57
CA GLY A 248 -12.78 7.09 0.52
C GLY A 248 -11.83 7.29 1.71
N LEU A 249 -11.79 6.38 2.68
CA LEU A 249 -10.87 6.47 3.82
C LEU A 249 -9.40 6.43 3.37
N CYS A 250 -9.05 5.66 2.34
CA CYS A 250 -7.66 5.62 1.85
C CYS A 250 -7.18 6.98 1.32
N SER A 251 -8.02 7.73 0.59
CA SER A 251 -7.70 9.10 0.15
C SER A 251 -7.55 10.07 1.32
N GLN A 252 -8.37 9.91 2.36
CA GLN A 252 -8.26 10.72 3.58
C GLN A 252 -6.97 10.41 4.35
N LEU A 253 -6.63 9.13 4.47
CA LEU A 253 -5.41 8.66 5.13
C LEU A 253 -4.15 9.15 4.40
N GLU A 254 -4.12 9.04 3.07
CA GLU A 254 -3.03 9.59 2.25
C GLU A 254 -2.84 11.08 2.51
N ARG A 255 -3.93 11.85 2.45
CA ARG A 255 -3.90 13.29 2.70
C ARG A 255 -3.39 13.59 4.10
N PHE A 256 -3.90 12.89 5.10
CA PHE A 256 -3.50 13.03 6.49
C PHE A 256 -2.00 12.81 6.67
N TYR A 257 -1.41 11.81 6.01
CA TYR A 257 0.04 11.54 6.12
C TYR A 257 0.87 12.57 5.36
N ARG A 258 0.40 12.98 4.17
CA ARG A 258 1.06 14.01 3.37
C ARG A 258 1.09 15.37 4.08
N THR A 259 0.03 15.74 4.79
CA THR A 259 -0.04 17.03 5.50
C THR A 259 0.46 16.95 6.94
N GLY A 260 0.30 15.80 7.60
CA GLY A 260 0.55 15.62 9.03
C GLY A 260 1.98 15.22 9.40
N ILE A 261 2.74 14.62 8.47
CA ILE A 261 4.13 14.17 8.73
C ILE A 261 5.15 15.14 8.11
N ASP A 262 4.84 15.75 6.96
CA ASP A 262 5.70 16.74 6.29
C ASP A 262 5.32 18.21 6.61
N GLY A 263 4.27 18.43 7.42
CA GLY A 263 3.74 19.74 7.78
C GLY A 263 4.46 20.42 8.94
N GLY A 264 5.64 20.98 8.68
CA GLY A 264 6.09 22.15 9.42
C GLY A 264 5.04 23.25 9.35
N LYS A 265 4.73 23.85 10.51
CA LYS A 265 4.08 25.16 10.74
C LYS A 265 3.57 25.84 9.46
N ASP A 266 2.26 25.87 9.28
CA ASP A 266 1.49 27.10 9.08
C ASP A 266 -0.01 26.73 9.05
N GLU A 267 -0.84 27.66 9.52
CA GLU A 267 -2.31 27.63 9.63
C GLU A 267 -2.90 27.08 10.96
N LEU A 268 -2.65 27.84 12.03
CA LEU A 268 -3.66 28.24 13.01
C LEU A 268 -4.09 29.69 12.73
#